data_AF-A0A2M6W1P7-F1
#
_entry.id   AF-A0A2M6W1P7-F1
#
_cell.length_a   1.000
_cell.length_b   1.000
_cell.length_c   1.000
_cell.angle_alpha   90.00
_cell.angle_beta   90.00
_cell.angle_gamma   90.00
#
_symmetry.space_group_name_H-M   'P 1'
#
loop_
_entity.id
_entity.type
_entity.pdbx_description
1 polymer ?
#
loop_
_entity_poly.entity_id
_entity_poly.type
_entity_poly.pdbx_seq_one_letter_code
_entity_poly.pdbx_strand_id
1 'polypeptide(L)'
;MSFGTTFWMFTALARQDALVTFSSHSMSWQALLDVGFHEKRIVSEDSRIFYQCLLHYNGDYRVTPLYLPVSMDTVRDDKWSKSIKNLYKQQRRWAWGVEHVPYLLWEFRKKGKAISIWTKIKWVFVEWEGKWSWSLVAILITILGQLPILVAPGSVRSSALYFNTPYMLQALMTIALLGMLLSALFSFPLLPKRPESHPRHKYITMLLQWLLLPVSMIFVSAIPAFDAVTHLMFGKYLGFNVSQKKRVVMPKEQ
;
A
#
# COMPACT_ATOMS: atom_id res chain seq x y z
N MET A 1 -0.66 6.15 12.45
CA MET A 1 -0.53 5.43 11.15
C MET A 1 -0.89 3.95 11.22
N SER A 2 -0.58 3.22 12.31
CA SER A 2 -0.96 1.80 12.43
C SER A 2 -2.47 1.55 12.27
N PHE A 3 -3.31 2.44 12.80
CA PHE A 3 -4.77 2.33 12.68
C PHE A 3 -5.26 2.35 11.21
N GLY A 4 -4.72 3.24 10.38
CA GLY A 4 -5.03 3.28 8.95
C GLY A 4 -4.50 2.06 8.19
N THR A 5 -3.34 1.52 8.58
CA THR A 5 -2.82 0.27 8.01
C THR A 5 -3.73 -0.93 8.32
N THR A 6 -4.27 -1.02 9.54
CA THR A 6 -5.25 -2.05 9.89
C THR A 6 -6.50 -1.97 9.01
N PHE A 7 -7.06 -0.77 8.82
CA PHE A 7 -8.20 -0.58 7.92
C PHE A 7 -7.87 -1.02 6.50
N TRP A 8 -6.72 -0.59 5.96
CA TRP A 8 -6.27 -0.98 4.62
C TRP A 8 -6.14 -2.51 4.47
N MET A 9 -5.59 -3.19 5.48
CA MET A 9 -5.50 -4.67 5.47
C MET A 9 -6.88 -5.31 5.41
N PHE A 10 -7.87 -4.82 6.17
CA PHE A 10 -9.24 -5.34 6.08
C PHE A 10 -9.86 -5.12 4.71
N THR A 11 -9.66 -3.96 4.09
CA THR A 11 -10.11 -3.68 2.73
C THR A 11 -9.42 -4.59 1.71
N ALA A 12 -8.12 -4.85 1.87
CA ALA A 12 -7.37 -5.76 1.01
C ALA A 12 -7.88 -7.21 1.13
N LEU A 13 -8.15 -7.69 2.35
CA LEU A 13 -8.70 -9.03 2.60
C LEU A 13 -10.10 -9.22 2.00
N ALA A 14 -10.88 -8.15 1.85
CA ALA A 14 -12.19 -8.22 1.19
C ALA A 14 -12.08 -8.42 -0.34
N ARG A 15 -10.95 -8.03 -0.96
CA ARG A 15 -10.68 -8.17 -2.41
C ARG A 15 -10.04 -9.51 -2.74
N GLN A 16 -10.77 -10.60 -2.54
CA GLN A 16 -10.26 -11.97 -2.75
C GLN A 16 -9.75 -12.23 -4.16
N ASP A 17 -10.26 -11.50 -5.15
CA ASP A 17 -9.87 -11.63 -6.56
C ASP A 17 -8.50 -11.02 -6.86
N ALA A 18 -8.02 -10.07 -6.06
CA ALA A 18 -6.74 -9.38 -6.26
C ALA A 18 -5.77 -9.60 -5.07
N LEU A 19 -6.10 -10.51 -4.17
CA LEU A 19 -5.32 -10.77 -2.97
C LEU A 19 -4.04 -11.54 -3.31
N VAL A 20 -2.92 -11.01 -2.84
CA VAL A 20 -1.60 -11.63 -2.92
C VAL A 20 -1.04 -11.86 -1.52
N THR A 21 -0.07 -12.76 -1.43
CA THR A 21 0.65 -13.01 -0.18
C THR A 21 1.36 -11.73 0.29
N PHE A 22 1.26 -11.41 1.58
CA PHE A 22 1.87 -10.20 2.16
C PHE A 22 2.27 -10.44 3.61
N SER A 23 3.52 -10.13 3.99
CA SER A 23 4.14 -10.10 5.33
C SER A 23 3.81 -11.23 6.34
N SER A 24 2.54 -11.50 6.63
CA SER A 24 2.06 -12.60 7.47
C SER A 24 1.12 -13.49 6.68
N HIS A 25 1.59 -14.69 6.38
CA HIS A 25 0.85 -15.68 5.62
C HIS A 25 1.22 -17.09 6.05
N SER A 26 0.43 -18.05 5.59
CA SER A 26 0.76 -19.48 5.62
C SER A 26 0.58 -20.03 4.22
N MET A 27 1.41 -21.02 3.85
CA MET A 27 1.25 -21.78 2.61
C MET A 27 1.55 -23.25 2.86
N SER A 28 1.11 -24.13 1.97
CA SER A 28 1.43 -25.55 2.08
C SER A 28 2.92 -25.77 1.87
N TRP A 29 3.48 -26.72 2.62
CA TRP A 29 4.88 -27.13 2.44
C TRP A 29 5.14 -27.61 1.00
N GLN A 30 4.20 -28.34 0.41
CA GLN A 30 4.29 -28.82 -0.97
C GLN A 30 4.42 -27.65 -1.96
N ALA A 31 3.58 -26.61 -1.85
CA ALA A 31 3.66 -25.46 -2.75
C ALA A 31 5.00 -24.74 -2.64
N LEU A 32 5.59 -24.70 -1.44
CA LEU A 32 6.91 -24.10 -1.23
C LEU A 32 8.02 -24.92 -1.90
N LEU A 33 7.93 -26.25 -1.86
CA LEU A 33 8.86 -27.15 -2.57
C LEU A 33 8.73 -27.03 -4.09
N ASP A 34 7.50 -27.04 -4.61
CA ASP A 34 7.18 -27.02 -6.04
C ASP A 34 7.77 -25.79 -6.75
N VAL A 35 7.79 -24.64 -6.05
CA VAL A 35 8.32 -23.37 -6.57
C VAL A 35 9.79 -23.14 -6.23
N GLY A 36 10.45 -24.06 -5.53
CA GLY A 36 11.87 -23.93 -5.20
C GLY A 36 12.17 -22.89 -4.11
N PHE A 37 11.27 -22.74 -3.13
CA PHE A 37 11.34 -21.80 -2.01
C PHE A 37 11.21 -20.31 -2.42
N HIS A 38 11.37 -19.41 -1.43
CA HIS A 38 11.39 -17.97 -1.69
C HIS A 38 12.62 -17.57 -2.51
N GLU A 39 12.41 -16.71 -3.51
CA GLU A 39 13.50 -16.13 -4.30
C GLU A 39 14.41 -15.27 -3.39
N LYS A 40 15.70 -15.58 -3.40
CA LYS A 40 16.70 -15.00 -2.48
C LYS A 40 17.29 -13.68 -2.99
N ARG A 41 17.10 -13.38 -4.28
CA ARG A 41 17.76 -12.25 -4.96
C ARG A 41 16.91 -11.00 -5.03
N ILE A 42 15.74 -10.99 -4.40
CA ILE A 42 14.78 -9.90 -4.48
C ILE A 42 14.45 -9.35 -3.10
N VAL A 43 13.91 -8.14 -3.09
CA VAL A 43 13.55 -7.42 -1.85
C VAL A 43 12.10 -7.67 -1.43
N SER A 44 11.23 -8.04 -2.37
CA SER A 44 9.79 -8.28 -2.16
C SER A 44 9.47 -9.77 -2.27
N GLU A 45 10.19 -10.60 -1.51
CA GLU A 45 10.10 -12.06 -1.58
C GLU A 45 8.80 -12.62 -1.00
N ASP A 46 8.23 -11.90 -0.02
CA ASP A 46 7.00 -12.23 0.68
C ASP A 46 5.77 -12.27 -0.24
N SER A 47 5.78 -11.39 -1.24
CA SER A 47 4.72 -11.20 -2.23
C SER A 47 5.08 -11.86 -3.56
N ARG A 48 6.37 -11.97 -3.89
CA ARG A 48 6.83 -12.74 -5.05
C ARG A 48 6.40 -14.19 -5.01
N ILE A 49 6.39 -14.82 -3.82
CA ILE A 49 6.04 -16.24 -3.67
C ILE A 49 4.67 -16.57 -4.29
N PHE A 50 3.70 -15.64 -4.17
CA PHE A 50 2.40 -15.76 -4.81
C PHE A 50 2.55 -15.93 -6.33
N TYR A 51 3.34 -15.07 -6.97
CA TYR A 51 3.56 -15.11 -8.41
C TYR A 51 4.38 -16.33 -8.85
N GLN A 52 5.29 -16.84 -8.02
CA GLN A 52 5.99 -18.09 -8.30
C GLN A 52 4.98 -19.25 -8.37
N CYS A 53 4.09 -19.36 -7.39
CA CYS A 53 3.04 -20.37 -7.37
C CYS A 53 2.06 -20.19 -8.54
N LEU A 54 1.59 -18.97 -8.79
CA LEU A 54 0.70 -18.65 -9.90
C LEU A 54 1.31 -19.09 -11.25
N LEU A 55 2.60 -18.86 -11.46
CA LEU A 55 3.29 -19.29 -12.67
C LEU A 55 3.49 -20.81 -12.70
N HIS A 56 3.89 -21.43 -11.60
CA HIS A 56 4.10 -22.88 -11.52
C HIS A 56 2.83 -23.66 -11.84
N TYR A 57 1.71 -23.31 -11.19
CA TYR A 57 0.39 -23.94 -11.37
C TYR A 57 -0.41 -23.36 -12.55
N ASN A 58 0.25 -22.69 -13.51
CA ASN A 58 -0.36 -22.19 -14.74
C ASN A 58 -1.64 -21.33 -14.52
N GLY A 59 -1.64 -20.51 -13.47
CA GLY A 59 -2.73 -19.62 -13.10
C GLY A 59 -3.71 -20.21 -12.08
N ASP A 60 -3.61 -21.50 -11.76
CA ASP A 60 -4.43 -22.16 -10.75
C ASP A 60 -3.79 -22.08 -9.36
N TYR A 61 -3.67 -20.85 -8.86
CA TYR A 61 -3.24 -20.58 -7.49
C TYR A 61 -4.00 -19.37 -6.95
N ARG A 62 -4.50 -19.50 -5.72
CA ARG A 62 -5.26 -18.44 -5.05
C ARG A 62 -4.84 -18.31 -3.59
N VAL A 63 -4.94 -17.09 -3.08
CA VAL A 63 -4.80 -16.80 -1.65
C VAL A 63 -6.18 -16.69 -1.04
N THR A 64 -6.35 -17.23 0.16
CA THR A 64 -7.58 -17.10 0.93
C THR A 64 -7.30 -16.29 2.20
N PRO A 65 -8.12 -15.28 2.51
CA PRO A 65 -8.02 -14.53 3.76
C PRO A 65 -8.05 -15.43 5.00
N LEU A 66 -7.16 -15.19 5.95
CA LEU A 66 -7.21 -15.78 7.29
C LEU A 66 -7.57 -14.69 8.29
N TYR A 67 -8.76 -14.78 8.90
CA TYR A 67 -9.26 -13.79 9.85
C TYR A 67 -8.74 -14.07 11.27
N LEU A 68 -7.42 -14.02 11.43
CA LEU A 68 -6.74 -14.20 12.70
C LEU A 68 -6.10 -12.89 13.16
N PRO A 69 -6.26 -12.51 14.43
CA PRO A 69 -5.62 -11.29 14.94
C PRO A 69 -4.11 -11.51 15.03
N VAL A 70 -3.36 -10.67 14.31
CA VAL A 70 -1.89 -10.64 14.38
C VAL A 70 -1.46 -9.27 14.91
N SER A 71 -0.63 -9.26 15.95
CA SER A 71 -0.07 -8.04 16.52
C SER A 71 1.36 -7.84 16.05
N MET A 72 1.69 -6.65 15.56
CA MET A 72 3.02 -6.32 15.06
C MET A 72 3.58 -5.05 15.69
N ASP A 73 4.90 -5.03 15.88
CA ASP A 73 5.60 -3.82 16.28
C ASP A 73 5.59 -2.77 15.17
N THR A 74 5.28 -1.54 15.56
CA THR A 74 5.38 -0.37 14.69
C THR A 74 6.84 0.02 14.45
N VAL A 75 7.10 0.70 13.32
CA VAL A 75 8.43 1.28 13.05
C VAL A 75 8.64 2.47 13.98
N ARG A 76 9.23 2.18 15.14
CA ARG A 76 9.52 3.14 16.19
C ARG A 76 11.00 3.06 16.56
N ASP A 77 11.59 4.24 16.74
CA ASP A 77 12.94 4.44 17.25
C ASP A 77 12.91 5.51 18.35
N ASP A 78 14.05 5.76 19.01
CA ASP A 78 14.11 6.67 20.17
C ASP A 78 13.77 8.11 19.79
N LYS A 79 14.15 8.51 18.57
CA LYS A 79 13.90 9.85 18.01
C LYS A 79 12.82 9.80 16.95
N TRP A 80 11.91 10.78 16.97
CA TRP A 80 10.82 10.90 16.00
C TRP A 80 11.32 11.00 14.55
N SER A 81 12.36 11.82 14.31
CA SER A 81 12.97 11.97 12.97
C SER A 81 13.56 10.67 12.44
N LYS A 82 14.12 9.83 13.31
CA LYS A 82 14.64 8.51 12.96
C LYS A 82 13.51 7.53 12.64
N SER A 83 12.41 7.60 13.38
CA SER A 83 11.19 6.81 13.11
C SER A 83 10.61 7.13 11.73
N ILE A 84 10.52 8.41 11.34
CA ILE A 84 10.06 8.82 10.00
C ILE A 84 11.01 8.33 8.90
N LYS A 85 12.33 8.49 9.08
CA LYS A 85 13.32 7.98 8.11
C LYS A 85 13.21 6.46 7.93
N ASN A 86 12.98 5.71 9.01
CA ASN A 86 12.79 4.27 8.95
C ASN A 86 11.46 3.90 8.27
N LEU A 87 10.40 4.66 8.53
CA LEU A 87 9.10 4.47 7.90
C LEU A 87 9.15 4.74 6.39
N TYR A 88 9.85 5.80 5.96
CA TYR A 88 10.12 6.08 4.56
C TYR A 88 10.80 4.89 3.87
N LYS A 89 11.87 4.35 4.49
CA LYS A 89 12.59 3.18 3.97
C LYS A 89 11.69 1.93 3.90
N GLN A 90 10.81 1.74 4.88
CA GLN A 90 9.85 0.62 4.87
C GLN A 90 8.84 0.75 3.73
N GLN A 91 8.24 1.93 3.55
CA GLN A 91 7.28 2.18 2.49
C GLN A 91 7.92 2.04 1.11
N ARG A 92 9.14 2.57 0.93
CA ARG A 92 9.91 2.39 -0.30
C ARG A 92 10.20 0.92 -0.59
N ARG A 93 10.52 0.12 0.44
CA ARG A 93 10.76 -1.32 0.31
C ARG A 93 9.50 -2.08 -0.11
N TRP A 94 8.33 -1.72 0.41
CA TRP A 94 7.06 -2.31 -0.04
C TRP A 94 6.71 -1.89 -1.47
N ALA A 95 6.94 -0.63 -1.81
CA ALA A 95 6.71 -0.13 -3.16
C ALA A 95 7.69 -0.72 -4.19
N TRP A 96 8.89 -1.14 -3.76
CA TRP A 96 9.87 -1.83 -4.61
C TRP A 96 9.30 -3.08 -5.29
N GLY A 97 8.21 -3.66 -4.76
CA GLY A 97 7.44 -4.70 -5.46
C GLY A 97 6.98 -4.30 -6.88
N VAL A 98 7.17 -3.06 -7.33
CA VAL A 98 7.11 -2.68 -8.75
C VAL A 98 7.95 -3.59 -9.66
N GLU A 99 9.01 -4.22 -9.15
CA GLU A 99 9.77 -5.26 -9.87
C GLU A 99 8.91 -6.48 -10.28
N HIS A 100 7.70 -6.62 -9.73
CA HIS A 100 6.76 -7.67 -10.11
C HIS A 100 6.21 -7.45 -11.53
N VAL A 101 6.03 -6.20 -11.96
CA VAL A 101 5.51 -5.87 -13.29
C VAL A 101 6.40 -6.40 -14.42
N PRO A 102 7.71 -6.04 -14.52
CA PRO A 102 8.56 -6.57 -15.58
C PRO A 102 8.76 -8.09 -15.47
N TYR A 103 8.82 -8.64 -14.25
CA TYR A 103 8.89 -10.08 -14.04
C TYR A 103 7.67 -10.81 -14.62
N LEU A 104 6.46 -10.34 -14.31
CA LEU A 104 5.23 -10.97 -14.80
C LEU A 104 5.13 -10.89 -16.31
N LEU A 105 5.47 -9.75 -16.91
CA LEU A 105 5.51 -9.60 -18.37
C LEU A 105 6.46 -10.62 -19.02
N TRP A 106 7.65 -10.81 -18.44
CA TRP A 106 8.64 -11.75 -18.92
C TRP A 106 8.20 -13.21 -18.77
N GLU A 107 7.73 -13.61 -17.59
CA GLU A 107 7.35 -15.00 -17.31
C GLU A 107 6.04 -15.39 -18.01
N PHE A 108 5.06 -14.49 -18.10
CA PHE A 108 3.84 -14.74 -18.86
C PHE A 108 4.09 -14.89 -20.36
N ARG A 109 5.13 -14.25 -20.91
CA ARG A 109 5.56 -14.49 -22.28
C ARG A 109 6.09 -15.91 -22.46
N LYS A 110 6.94 -16.40 -21.55
CA LYS A 110 7.48 -17.77 -21.57
C LYS A 110 6.39 -18.83 -21.46
N LYS A 111 5.36 -18.59 -20.63
CA LYS A 111 4.25 -19.54 -20.42
C LYS A 111 3.33 -19.71 -21.63
N GLY A 112 3.41 -18.84 -22.65
CA GLY A 112 2.65 -19.02 -23.90
C GLY A 112 1.15 -19.20 -23.65
N LYS A 113 0.55 -20.27 -24.15
CA LYS A 113 -0.89 -20.56 -24.00
C LYS A 113 -1.26 -21.30 -22.70
N ALA A 114 -0.29 -21.67 -21.86
CA ALA A 114 -0.56 -22.43 -20.63
C ALA A 114 -1.40 -21.62 -19.61
N ILE A 115 -1.31 -20.29 -19.65
CA ILE A 115 -2.08 -19.38 -18.79
C ILE A 115 -3.00 -18.55 -19.68
N SER A 116 -4.27 -18.40 -19.27
CA SER A 116 -5.25 -17.59 -20.00
C SER A 116 -4.79 -16.14 -20.16
N ILE A 117 -5.14 -15.52 -21.29
CA ILE A 117 -4.78 -14.11 -21.54
C ILE A 117 -5.41 -13.17 -20.50
N TRP A 118 -6.63 -13.47 -20.05
CA TRP A 118 -7.34 -12.69 -19.03
C TRP A 118 -6.64 -12.74 -17.67
N THR A 119 -6.15 -13.91 -17.26
CA THR A 119 -5.35 -14.05 -16.03
C THR A 119 -4.09 -13.19 -16.10
N LYS A 120 -3.41 -13.20 -17.26
CA LYS A 120 -2.20 -12.38 -17.46
C LYS A 120 -2.48 -10.89 -17.38
N ILE A 121 -3.50 -10.43 -18.13
CA ILE A 121 -3.91 -9.02 -18.14
C ILE A 121 -4.32 -8.59 -16.73
N LYS A 122 -5.13 -9.40 -16.04
CA LYS A 122 -5.58 -9.12 -14.68
C LYS A 122 -4.40 -8.90 -13.74
N TRP A 123 -3.45 -9.84 -13.65
CA TRP A 123 -2.36 -9.74 -12.66
C TRP A 123 -1.34 -8.66 -13.01
N VAL A 124 -1.05 -8.46 -14.30
CA VAL A 124 -0.23 -7.32 -14.73
C VAL A 124 -0.92 -6.01 -14.40
N PHE A 125 -2.23 -5.89 -14.65
CA PHE A 125 -3.00 -4.70 -14.35
C PHE A 125 -3.07 -4.44 -12.85
N VAL A 126 -3.35 -5.44 -12.02
CA VAL A 126 -3.40 -5.30 -10.55
C VAL A 126 -2.09 -4.76 -9.99
N GLU A 127 -0.94 -5.31 -10.42
CA GLU A 127 0.36 -4.79 -9.98
C GLU A 127 0.64 -3.40 -10.55
N TRP A 128 0.47 -3.23 -11.86
CA TRP A 128 0.79 -1.97 -12.53
C TRP A 128 -0.08 -0.82 -12.01
N GLU A 129 -1.40 -0.97 -12.05
CA GLU A 129 -2.35 0.01 -11.52
C GLU A 129 -2.12 0.26 -10.04
N GLY A 130 -1.89 -0.78 -9.24
CA GLY A 130 -1.63 -0.63 -7.80
C GLY A 130 -0.41 0.24 -7.50
N LYS A 131 0.70 0.09 -8.24
CA LYS A 131 1.91 0.93 -8.07
C LYS A 131 1.71 2.35 -8.57
N TRP A 132 1.01 2.53 -9.70
CA TRP A 132 0.65 3.85 -10.21
C TRP A 132 -0.24 4.61 -9.24
N SER A 133 -1.29 3.96 -8.75
CA SER A 133 -2.23 4.53 -7.79
C SER A 133 -1.55 4.90 -6.48
N TRP A 134 -0.67 4.03 -5.97
CA TRP A 134 0.09 4.31 -4.77
C TRP A 134 1.07 5.50 -4.92
N SER A 135 1.80 5.56 -6.02
CA SER A 135 2.85 6.57 -6.21
C SER A 135 2.32 7.94 -6.66
N LEU A 136 1.19 8.00 -7.39
CA LEU A 136 0.78 9.22 -8.08
C LEU A 136 -0.57 9.76 -7.64
N VAL A 137 -1.57 8.94 -7.29
CA VAL A 137 -2.96 9.44 -7.14
C VAL A 137 -3.08 10.58 -6.11
N ALA A 138 -2.46 10.44 -4.93
CA ALA A 138 -2.48 11.49 -3.91
C ALA A 138 -1.81 12.80 -4.38
N ILE A 139 -0.72 12.69 -5.15
CA ILE A 139 0.01 13.83 -5.72
C ILE A 139 -0.82 14.48 -6.84
N LEU A 140 -1.38 13.67 -7.75
CA LEU A 140 -2.19 14.14 -8.88
C LEU A 140 -3.45 14.86 -8.38
N ILE A 141 -4.17 14.29 -7.41
CA ILE A 141 -5.36 14.94 -6.84
C ILE A 141 -5.01 16.29 -6.22
N THR A 142 -3.86 16.38 -5.54
CA THR A 142 -3.43 17.61 -4.86
C THR A 142 -2.92 18.67 -5.85
N ILE A 143 -2.14 18.28 -6.86
CA ILE A 143 -1.50 19.20 -7.82
C ILE A 143 -2.39 19.46 -9.04
N LEU A 144 -2.87 18.39 -9.71
CA LEU A 144 -3.70 18.52 -10.91
C LEU A 144 -5.07 19.11 -10.64
N GLY A 145 -5.58 19.04 -9.40
CA GLY A 145 -6.81 19.75 -9.05
C GLY A 145 -6.71 21.26 -9.29
N GLN A 146 -5.53 21.86 -9.04
CA GLN A 146 -5.31 23.29 -9.18
C GLN A 146 -4.63 23.66 -10.51
N LEU A 147 -3.99 22.71 -11.17
CA LEU A 147 -3.21 22.97 -12.39
C LEU A 147 -4.01 23.69 -13.49
N PRO A 148 -5.26 23.30 -13.84
CA PRO A 148 -6.04 24.00 -14.85
C PRO A 148 -6.28 25.47 -14.51
N ILE A 149 -6.44 25.82 -13.24
CA ILE A 149 -6.63 27.20 -12.80
C ILE A 149 -5.34 28.01 -13.00
N LEU A 150 -4.20 27.41 -12.69
CA LEU A 150 -2.89 28.06 -12.77
C LEU A 150 -2.40 28.26 -14.21
N VAL A 151 -2.68 27.31 -15.10
CA VAL A 151 -2.14 27.31 -16.48
C VAL A 151 -3.15 27.76 -17.55
N ALA A 152 -4.41 28.02 -17.19
CA ALA A 152 -5.42 28.38 -18.18
C ALA A 152 -5.08 29.71 -18.90
N PRO A 153 -5.01 29.70 -20.25
CA PRO A 153 -4.86 30.91 -21.03
C PRO A 153 -6.11 31.78 -20.94
N GLY A 154 -5.97 33.08 -21.20
CA GLY A 154 -7.06 34.06 -21.06
C GLY A 154 -8.35 33.69 -21.83
N SER A 155 -8.21 32.98 -22.95
CA SER A 155 -9.34 32.48 -23.76
C SER A 155 -10.17 31.39 -23.06
N VAL A 156 -9.56 30.61 -22.16
CA VAL A 156 -10.24 29.54 -21.40
C VAL A 156 -10.79 30.06 -20.08
N ARG A 157 -10.24 31.17 -19.56
CA ARG A 157 -10.71 31.78 -18.29
C ARG A 157 -12.14 32.31 -18.36
N SER A 158 -12.65 32.62 -19.55
CA SER A 158 -14.05 33.00 -19.79
C SER A 158 -14.99 31.79 -20.01
N SER A 159 -14.45 30.58 -20.09
CA SER A 159 -15.26 29.37 -20.32
C SER A 159 -16.02 28.94 -19.07
N ALA A 160 -17.20 28.37 -19.27
CA ALA A 160 -17.97 27.77 -18.18
C ALA A 160 -17.19 26.67 -17.44
N LEU A 161 -16.30 25.95 -18.13
CA LEU A 161 -15.44 24.93 -17.52
C LEU A 161 -14.51 25.54 -16.46
N TYR A 162 -13.84 26.65 -16.78
CA TYR A 162 -12.92 27.32 -15.86
C TYR A 162 -13.65 27.82 -14.60
N PHE A 163 -14.82 28.45 -14.77
CA PHE A 163 -15.63 28.92 -13.63
C PHE A 163 -16.16 27.78 -12.75
N ASN A 164 -16.52 26.63 -13.34
CA ASN A 164 -17.05 25.49 -12.59
C ASN A 164 -15.96 24.58 -11.98
N THR A 165 -14.72 24.64 -12.48
CA THR A 165 -13.62 23.77 -12.04
C THR A 165 -13.38 23.81 -10.52
N PRO A 166 -13.32 24.99 -9.84
CA PRO A 166 -13.15 25.03 -8.39
C PRO A 166 -14.31 24.36 -7.63
N TYR A 167 -15.54 24.54 -8.10
CA TYR A 167 -16.73 23.93 -7.47
C TYR A 167 -16.75 22.41 -7.64
N MET A 168 -16.40 21.92 -8.83
CA MET A 168 -16.26 20.48 -9.08
C MET A 168 -15.17 19.88 -8.20
N LEU A 169 -14.01 20.53 -8.11
CA LEU A 169 -12.92 20.09 -7.25
C LEU A 169 -13.34 20.08 -5.78
N GLN A 170 -14.01 21.13 -5.31
CA GLN A 170 -14.54 21.19 -3.94
C GLN A 170 -15.51 20.05 -3.66
N ALA A 171 -16.42 19.75 -4.59
CA ALA A 171 -17.36 18.64 -4.44
C ALA A 171 -16.63 17.29 -4.34
N LEU A 172 -15.67 17.02 -5.23
CA LEU A 172 -14.85 15.80 -5.20
C LEU A 172 -14.06 15.68 -3.89
N MET A 173 -13.42 16.75 -3.45
CA MET A 173 -12.68 16.79 -2.19
C MET A 173 -13.59 16.59 -0.97
N THR A 174 -14.79 17.15 -1.00
CA THR A 174 -15.79 16.98 0.08
C THR A 174 -16.26 15.52 0.15
N ILE A 175 -16.57 14.91 -0.99
CA ILE A 175 -16.95 13.49 -1.06
C ILE A 175 -15.81 12.60 -0.57
N ALA A 176 -14.56 12.88 -0.99
CA ALA A 176 -13.38 12.15 -0.54
C ALA A 176 -13.16 12.28 0.98
N LEU A 177 -13.32 13.50 1.53
CA LEU A 177 -13.20 13.74 2.97
C LEU A 177 -14.29 13.02 3.76
N LEU A 178 -15.53 13.03 3.29
CA LEU A 178 -16.63 12.26 3.88
C LEU A 178 -16.33 10.76 3.86
N GLY A 179 -15.86 10.22 2.73
CA GLY A 179 -15.43 8.82 2.62
C GLY A 179 -14.31 8.47 3.60
N MET A 180 -13.33 9.37 3.78
CA MET A 180 -12.26 9.21 4.76
C MET A 180 -12.79 9.22 6.21
N LEU A 181 -13.72 10.12 6.54
CA LEU A 181 -14.36 10.16 7.86
C LEU A 181 -15.18 8.90 8.13
N LEU A 182 -15.98 8.44 7.17
CA LEU A 182 -16.73 7.19 7.28
C LEU A 182 -15.79 6.00 7.46
N SER A 183 -14.70 5.95 6.71
CA SER A 183 -13.65 4.92 6.88
C SER A 183 -13.05 4.94 8.28
N ALA A 184 -12.76 6.12 8.82
CA ALA A 184 -12.28 6.29 10.19
C ALA A 184 -13.30 5.75 11.21
N LEU A 185 -14.57 6.11 11.06
CA LEU A 185 -15.65 5.69 11.95
C LEU A 185 -15.86 4.17 11.90
N PHE A 186 -15.92 3.58 10.71
CA PHE A 186 -16.06 2.12 10.54
C PHE A 186 -14.82 1.33 10.94
N SER A 187 -13.67 1.99 11.11
CA SER A 187 -12.47 1.34 11.62
C SER A 187 -12.52 1.09 13.13
N PHE A 188 -13.29 1.86 13.91
CA PHE A 188 -13.33 1.70 15.37
C PHE A 188 -13.92 0.35 15.82
N PRO A 189 -15.04 -0.14 15.25
CA PRO A 189 -15.55 -1.48 15.55
C PRO A 189 -14.56 -2.61 15.22
N LEU A 190 -13.63 -2.39 14.28
CA LEU A 190 -12.61 -3.36 13.90
C LEU A 190 -11.44 -3.42 14.89
N LEU A 191 -11.35 -2.47 15.83
CA LEU A 191 -10.32 -2.47 16.85
C LEU A 191 -10.61 -3.54 17.91
N PRO A 192 -9.58 -4.22 18.44
CA PRO A 192 -9.74 -5.07 19.60
C PRO A 192 -10.23 -4.26 20.80
N LYS A 193 -10.82 -4.96 21.78
CA LYS A 193 -11.23 -4.35 23.05
C LYS A 193 -10.05 -3.56 23.65
N ARG A 194 -10.32 -2.33 24.08
CA ARG A 194 -9.32 -1.45 24.72
C ARG A 194 -8.65 -2.18 25.89
N PRO A 195 -7.31 -2.26 25.95
CA PRO A 195 -6.61 -2.74 27.13
C PRO A 195 -6.89 -1.84 28.34
N GLU A 196 -7.02 -2.42 29.53
CA GLU A 196 -7.29 -1.65 30.76
C GLU A 196 -6.17 -0.65 31.07
N SER A 197 -4.92 -1.02 30.72
CA SER A 197 -3.70 -0.20 30.86
C SER A 197 -3.67 1.09 30.03
N HIS A 198 -4.67 1.36 29.19
CA HIS A 198 -4.68 2.51 28.29
C HIS A 198 -5.93 3.38 28.45
N PRO A 199 -5.80 4.69 28.73
CA PRO A 199 -6.96 5.54 28.99
C PRO A 199 -7.85 5.76 27.76
N ARG A 200 -9.15 6.01 27.99
CA ARG A 200 -10.16 6.15 26.92
C ARG A 200 -9.89 7.32 25.96
N HIS A 201 -9.25 8.40 26.41
CA HIS A 201 -8.92 9.54 25.56
C HIS A 201 -7.96 9.19 24.40
N LYS A 202 -7.27 8.04 24.45
CA LYS A 202 -6.46 7.57 23.32
C LYS A 202 -7.30 7.35 22.05
N TYR A 203 -8.60 7.04 22.16
CA TYR A 203 -9.48 6.98 20.98
C TYR A 203 -9.58 8.31 20.25
N ILE A 204 -9.57 9.44 20.98
CA ILE A 204 -9.53 10.78 20.38
C ILE A 204 -8.23 10.96 19.62
N THR A 205 -7.09 10.56 20.20
CA THR A 205 -5.80 10.63 19.50
C THR A 205 -5.77 9.75 18.24
N MET A 206 -6.43 8.58 18.26
CA MET A 206 -6.56 7.71 17.09
C MET A 206 -7.44 8.33 16.01
N LEU A 207 -8.52 9.02 16.38
CA LEU A 207 -9.37 9.76 15.45
C LEU A 207 -8.59 10.93 14.83
N LEU A 208 -7.92 11.74 15.64
CA LEU A 208 -7.13 12.89 15.17
C LEU A 208 -5.98 12.48 14.24
N GLN A 209 -5.47 11.25 14.35
CA GLN A 209 -4.49 10.73 13.39
C GLN A 209 -5.02 10.65 11.96
N TRP A 210 -6.34 10.52 11.74
CA TRP A 210 -6.91 10.50 10.40
C TRP A 210 -6.82 11.86 9.70
N LEU A 211 -6.78 12.96 10.45
CA LEU A 211 -6.53 14.30 9.89
C LEU A 211 -5.14 14.41 9.24
N LEU A 212 -4.20 13.56 9.65
CA LEU A 212 -2.87 13.50 9.06
C LEU A 212 -2.81 12.66 7.78
N LEU A 213 -3.89 11.98 7.37
CA LEU A 213 -3.88 11.11 6.18
C LEU A 213 -3.56 11.86 4.88
N PRO A 214 -4.17 13.02 4.56
CA PRO A 214 -3.85 13.72 3.32
C PRO A 214 -2.36 14.05 3.20
N VAL A 215 -1.75 14.49 4.31
CA VAL A 215 -0.32 14.82 4.37
C VAL A 215 0.54 13.56 4.33
N SER A 216 0.24 12.55 5.15
CA SER A 216 1.03 11.31 5.23
C SER A 216 0.92 10.45 3.97
N MET A 217 -0.22 10.46 3.28
CA MET A 217 -0.37 9.80 1.98
C MET A 217 0.56 10.39 0.93
N ILE A 218 0.83 11.70 0.97
CA ILE A 218 1.80 12.31 0.05
C ILE A 218 3.22 12.02 0.53
N PHE A 219 3.60 12.53 1.70
CA PHE A 219 5.00 12.59 2.11
C PHE A 219 5.58 11.25 2.60
N VAL A 220 4.74 10.41 3.21
CA VAL A 220 5.18 9.15 3.83
C VAL A 220 4.82 7.94 2.97
N SER A 221 3.87 8.05 2.05
CA SER A 221 3.42 6.94 1.21
C SER A 221 3.78 7.13 -0.27
N ALA A 222 3.23 8.15 -0.93
CA ALA A 222 3.38 8.35 -2.37
C ALA A 222 4.82 8.69 -2.79
N ILE A 223 5.49 9.61 -2.08
CA ILE A 223 6.89 9.98 -2.38
C ILE A 223 7.84 8.77 -2.30
N PRO A 224 7.88 7.97 -1.21
CA PRO A 224 8.74 6.78 -1.18
C PRO A 224 8.33 5.73 -2.22
N ALA A 225 7.04 5.63 -2.58
CA ALA A 225 6.61 4.75 -3.65
C ALA A 225 7.12 5.21 -5.02
N PHE A 226 7.00 6.50 -5.32
CA PHE A 226 7.56 7.12 -6.51
C PHE A 226 9.09 6.97 -6.56
N ASP A 227 9.77 7.11 -5.42
CA ASP A 227 11.21 6.86 -5.30
C ASP A 227 11.57 5.43 -5.72
N ALA A 228 10.83 4.42 -5.25
CA ALA A 228 11.05 3.03 -5.65
C ALA A 228 10.83 2.79 -7.16
N VAL A 229 9.74 3.33 -7.72
CA VAL A 229 9.41 3.18 -9.14
C VAL A 229 10.49 3.82 -10.02
N THR A 230 10.89 5.05 -9.71
CA THR A 230 11.92 5.76 -10.48
C THR A 230 13.29 5.11 -10.36
N HIS A 231 13.65 4.57 -9.19
CA HIS A 231 14.86 3.78 -9.02
C HIS A 231 14.91 2.59 -9.99
N LEU A 232 13.82 1.84 -10.13
CA LEU A 232 13.75 0.74 -11.09
C LEU A 232 13.86 1.25 -12.54
N MET A 233 13.16 2.34 -12.88
CA MET A 233 13.22 2.94 -14.22
C MET A 233 14.64 3.36 -14.62
N PHE A 234 15.43 3.87 -13.67
CA PHE A 234 16.82 4.27 -13.88
C PHE A 234 17.84 3.14 -13.66
N GLY A 235 17.40 1.90 -13.46
CA GLY A 235 18.29 0.75 -13.23
C GLY A 235 19.05 0.77 -11.90
N LYS A 236 18.60 1.58 -10.92
CA LYS A 236 19.19 1.69 -9.58
C LYS A 236 18.50 0.72 -8.63
N TYR A 237 18.95 -0.53 -8.63
CA TYR A 237 18.34 -1.59 -7.82
C TYR A 237 18.47 -1.33 -6.31
N LEU A 238 17.36 -1.49 -5.58
CA LEU A 238 17.35 -1.35 -4.12
C LEU A 238 17.82 -2.63 -3.44
N GLY A 239 18.62 -2.48 -2.39
CA GLY A 239 18.92 -3.57 -1.44
C GLY A 239 17.88 -3.67 -0.32
N PHE A 240 17.96 -4.74 0.48
CA PHE A 240 17.07 -4.93 1.62
C PHE A 240 17.54 -4.10 2.83
N ASN A 241 16.63 -3.30 3.42
CA ASN A 241 16.89 -2.56 4.65
C ASN A 241 15.96 -3.02 5.77
N VAL A 242 16.55 -3.54 6.85
CA VAL A 242 15.81 -4.02 8.02
C VAL A 242 15.20 -2.83 8.78
N SER A 243 13.87 -2.82 8.87
CA SER A 243 13.15 -1.78 9.60
C SER A 243 13.39 -1.94 11.10
N GLN A 244 14.02 -0.93 11.72
CA GLN A 244 14.26 -0.90 13.17
C GLN A 244 12.94 -0.71 13.93
N LYS A 245 12.71 -1.57 14.92
CA LYS A 245 11.49 -1.60 15.74
C LYS A 245 11.88 -1.74 17.21
N LYS A 246 12.18 -0.63 17.89
CA LYS A 246 12.54 -0.64 19.30
C LYS A 246 11.30 -0.79 20.18
N ARG A 247 11.35 -1.73 21.12
CA ARG A 247 10.35 -1.88 22.19
C ARG A 247 10.78 -1.08 23.42
N VAL A 248 9.84 -0.40 24.05
CA VAL A 248 10.04 0.06 25.43
C VAL A 248 9.83 -1.17 26.31
N VAL A 249 10.89 -1.67 26.93
CA VAL A 249 10.76 -2.70 27.97
C VAL A 249 10.13 -2.01 29.16
N MET A 250 8.82 -2.19 29.35
CA MET A 250 8.19 -1.84 30.62
C MET A 250 8.80 -2.74 31.70
N PRO A 251 9.12 -2.23 32.90
CA PRO A 251 9.46 -3.10 34.02
C PRO A 251 8.35 -4.14 34.16
N LYS A 252 8.72 -5.42 34.31
CA LYS A 252 7.74 -6.42 34.77
C LYS A 252 7.22 -5.93 36.11
N GLU A 253 5.92 -5.69 36.21
CA GLU A 253 5.27 -5.60 37.53
C GLU A 253 5.59 -6.92 38.26
N GLN A 254 6.26 -6.81 39.40
CA GLN A 254 6.46 -7.90 40.36
C GLN A 254 5.17 -8.10 41.14
#